data_AF-A0A537NS75-F1
#
_entry.id   AF-A0A537NS75-F1
#
_cell.length_a   1.000
_cell.length_b   1.000
_cell.length_c   1.000
_cell.angle_alpha   90.00
_cell.angle_beta   90.00
_cell.angle_gamma   90.00
#
_symmetry.space_group_name_H-M   'P 1'
#
loop_
_entity.id
_entity.type
_entity.pdbx_description
1 polymer ?
#
loop_
_entity_poly.entity_id
_entity_poly.type
_entity_poly.pdbx_seq_one_letter_code
_entity_poly.pdbx_strand_id
1 'polypeptide(L)'
;MVNKGLKPVTRASAARLVPTARDHLAVAAIDGRLYAVGGRIDGDYSRNLASNEAYDPASNRWEQRAPMPTARSGIAAASSIVSSRRSGRRAEPGLASAAGEGERSSGIR
;
A
#
# COMPACT_ATOMS: atom_id res chain seq x y z
N MET A 1 25.54 3.92 42.71
CA MET A 1 24.65 3.05 41.93
C MET A 1 25.35 2.74 40.61
N VAL A 2 25.83 1.52 40.41
CA VAL A 2 26.49 1.10 39.16
C VAL A 2 25.41 0.69 38.16
N ASN A 3 25.29 1.45 37.07
CA ASN A 3 24.33 1.18 36.02
C ASN A 3 24.82 -0.04 35.21
N LYS A 4 24.27 -1.23 35.50
CA LYS A 4 24.56 -2.46 34.74
C LYS A 4 23.99 -2.33 33.33
N GLY A 5 24.85 -2.54 32.34
CA GLY A 5 24.66 -2.15 30.95
C GLY A 5 23.43 -2.71 30.24
N LEU A 6 22.88 -1.87 29.37
CA LEU A 6 22.06 -2.31 28.25
C LEU A 6 23.02 -2.69 27.11
N LYS A 7 23.08 -3.97 26.76
CA LYS A 7 23.74 -4.40 25.53
C LYS A 7 22.92 -3.89 24.34
N PRO A 8 23.52 -3.26 23.32
CA PRO A 8 22.77 -2.86 22.14
C PRO A 8 22.26 -4.10 21.42
N VAL A 9 20.94 -4.32 21.49
CA VAL A 9 20.23 -5.32 20.70
C VAL A 9 19.81 -4.63 19.41
N THR A 10 20.58 -4.84 18.34
CA THR A 10 20.11 -5.08 16.97
C THR A 10 21.29 -4.85 16.03
N ARG A 11 21.76 -5.93 15.41
CA ARG A 11 22.61 -5.84 14.23
C ARG A 11 21.77 -5.14 13.16
N ALA A 12 22.10 -3.89 12.82
CA ALA A 12 21.58 -3.28 11.61
C ALA A 12 22.00 -4.20 10.46
N SER A 13 21.08 -5.01 9.95
CA SER A 13 21.24 -5.63 8.65
C SER A 13 21.53 -4.48 7.71
N ALA A 14 22.70 -4.48 7.07
CA ALA A 14 23.08 -3.45 6.13
C ALA A 14 22.12 -3.52 4.94
N ALA A 15 20.95 -2.90 5.07
CA ALA A 15 20.23 -2.36 3.94
C ALA A 15 21.27 -1.47 3.26
N ARG A 16 21.67 -1.88 2.05
CA ARG A 16 22.59 -1.11 1.21
C ARG A 16 22.07 0.33 1.27
N LEU A 17 22.89 1.27 1.75
CA LEU A 17 22.49 2.65 2.02
C LEU A 17 21.62 3.18 0.86
N VAL A 18 20.66 4.06 1.15
CA VAL A 18 19.98 4.82 0.09
C VAL A 18 21.09 5.34 -0.84
N PRO A 19 21.10 4.98 -2.14
CA PRO A 19 22.26 5.23 -3.01
C PRO A 19 22.63 6.70 -3.06
N THR A 20 21.66 7.59 -2.83
CA THR A 20 21.84 9.04 -2.75
C THR A 20 21.56 9.53 -1.33
N ALA A 21 22.59 9.94 -0.58
CA ALA A 21 22.40 10.65 0.69
C ALA A 21 21.69 12.00 0.41
N ARG A 22 20.58 12.25 1.10
CA ARG A 22 19.74 13.45 0.91
C ARG A 22 18.85 13.73 2.11
N ASP A 23 18.43 14.98 2.26
CA ASP A 23 17.48 15.45 3.27
C ASP A 23 16.15 15.90 2.64
N HIS A 24 15.10 16.07 3.45
CA HIS A 24 13.78 16.57 3.04
C HIS A 24 13.07 15.78 1.89
N LEU A 25 13.37 14.49 1.77
CA LEU A 25 12.63 13.56 0.91
C LEU A 25 11.31 13.09 1.55
N ALA A 26 10.41 12.53 0.75
CA ALA A 26 9.23 11.81 1.23
C ALA A 26 9.40 10.30 1.10
N VAL A 27 8.71 9.55 1.97
CA VAL A 27 8.66 8.08 1.92
C VAL A 27 7.20 7.60 1.97
N ALA A 28 6.84 6.62 1.14
CA ALA A 28 5.55 5.92 1.20
C ALA A 28 5.71 4.41 0.96
N ALA A 29 4.84 3.61 1.57
CA ALA A 29 4.77 2.16 1.36
C ALA A 29 3.71 1.82 0.30
N ILE A 30 4.10 1.13 -0.76
CA ILE A 30 3.23 0.73 -1.87
C ILE A 30 3.60 -0.70 -2.28
N ASP A 31 2.63 -1.61 -2.32
CA ASP A 31 2.78 -3.01 -2.75
C ASP A 31 3.99 -3.73 -2.12
N GLY A 32 4.16 -3.58 -0.79
CA GLY A 32 5.23 -4.22 -0.03
C GLY A 32 6.62 -3.61 -0.20
N ARG A 33 6.75 -2.48 -0.89
CA ARG A 33 8.00 -1.75 -1.10
C ARG A 33 7.95 -0.34 -0.48
N LEU A 34 9.11 0.19 -0.08
CA LEU A 34 9.23 1.58 0.35
C LEU A 34 9.73 2.43 -0.81
N TYR A 35 9.04 3.51 -1.13
CA TYR A 35 9.46 4.47 -2.15
C TYR A 35 10.03 5.71 -1.47
N ALA A 36 11.27 6.05 -1.79
CA ALA A 36 11.96 7.26 -1.36
C ALA A 36 12.04 8.24 -2.53
N VAL A 37 11.38 9.39 -2.40
CA VAL A 37 11.12 10.31 -3.51
C VAL A 37 11.58 11.72 -3.18
N GLY A 38 12.27 12.36 -4.13
CA GLY A 38 12.72 13.75 -4.04
C GLY A 38 13.77 13.97 -2.95
N GLY A 39 13.79 15.19 -2.40
CA GLY A 39 14.76 15.64 -1.41
C GLY A 39 15.81 16.58 -2.00
N ARG A 40 16.82 16.92 -1.19
CA ARG A 40 17.94 17.78 -1.59
C ARG A 40 19.26 17.33 -0.99
N ILE A 41 20.35 17.82 -1.55
CA ILE A 41 21.72 17.49 -1.15
C ILE A 41 22.29 18.64 -0.31
N ASP A 42 23.03 18.28 0.75
CA ASP A 42 23.78 19.20 1.62
C ASP A 42 22.93 20.31 2.26
N GLY A 43 21.62 20.09 2.43
CA GLY A 43 20.70 21.09 2.97
C GLY A 43 20.38 22.25 2.02
N ASP A 44 20.94 22.28 0.80
CA ASP A 44 20.82 23.40 -0.15
C ASP A 44 19.49 23.39 -0.92
N TYR A 45 18.71 24.47 -0.79
CA TYR A 45 17.41 24.65 -1.44
C TYR A 45 17.48 24.69 -2.98
N SER A 46 18.65 24.97 -3.56
CA SER A 46 18.87 24.95 -5.01
C SER A 46 19.18 23.55 -5.55
N ARG A 47 19.60 22.61 -4.70
CA ARG A 47 20.04 21.25 -5.09
C ARG A 47 18.95 20.20 -4.88
N ASN A 48 17.77 20.46 -5.44
CA ASN A 48 16.65 19.53 -5.38
C ASN A 48 16.88 18.31 -6.29
N LEU A 49 16.34 17.16 -5.87
CA LEU A 49 16.42 15.91 -6.61
C LEU A 49 15.07 15.51 -7.21
N ALA A 50 15.13 14.91 -8.40
CA ALA A 50 14.01 14.22 -9.03
C ALA A 50 14.02 12.72 -8.74
N SER A 51 14.94 12.24 -7.88
CA SER A 51 15.16 10.83 -7.61
C SER A 51 13.89 10.14 -7.11
N ASN A 52 13.69 8.91 -7.58
CA ASN A 52 12.66 7.99 -7.13
C ASN A 52 13.32 6.61 -7.00
N GLU A 53 13.40 6.10 -5.79
CA GLU A 53 14.06 4.83 -5.49
C GLU A 53 13.12 3.96 -4.66
N ALA A 54 13.05 2.67 -4.99
CA ALA A 54 12.22 1.70 -4.28
C ALA A 54 13.10 0.70 -3.53
N TYR A 55 12.85 0.54 -2.24
CA TYR A 55 13.43 -0.52 -1.43
C TYR A 55 12.55 -1.76 -1.48
N ASP A 56 13.14 -2.89 -1.85
CA ASP A 56 12.55 -4.21 -1.81
C ASP A 56 13.06 -4.96 -0.55
N PRO A 57 12.21 -5.18 0.47
CA PRO A 57 12.61 -5.88 1.69
C PRO A 57 12.97 -7.35 1.48
N ALA A 58 12.44 -8.01 0.44
CA ALA A 58 12.71 -9.42 0.18
C ALA A 58 14.13 -9.64 -0.35
N SER A 59 14.63 -8.70 -1.16
CA SER A 59 16.00 -8.72 -1.66
C SER A 59 16.98 -7.85 -0.87
N ASN A 60 16.48 -7.05 0.09
CA ASN A 60 17.23 -6.07 0.88
C ASN A 60 18.03 -5.10 -0.01
N ARG A 61 17.39 -4.58 -1.07
CA ARG A 61 18.03 -3.73 -2.08
C ARG A 61 17.16 -2.54 -2.45
N TRP A 62 17.84 -1.45 -2.79
CA TRP A 62 17.24 -0.31 -3.48
C TRP A 62 17.36 -0.46 -4.99
N GLU A 63 16.29 -0.10 -5.70
CA GLU A 63 16.19 -0.05 -7.15
C GLU A 63 15.83 1.37 -7.59
N GLN A 64 16.47 1.85 -8.66
CA GLN A 64 16.02 3.10 -9.28
C GLN A 64 14.68 2.91 -9.99
N ARG A 65 13.81 3.90 -9.87
CA ARG A 65 12.52 3.99 -10.55
C ARG A 65 12.51 5.22 -11.45
N ALA A 66 11.45 5.36 -12.24
CA ALA A 66 11.28 6.54 -13.09
C ALA A 66 11.34 7.81 -12.23
N PRO A 67 12.19 8.80 -12.57
CA PRO A 67 12.33 10.02 -11.80
C PRO A 67 11.05 10.86 -11.87
N MET A 68 10.88 11.76 -10.91
CA MET A 68 9.82 12.77 -10.98
C MET A 68 10.06 13.72 -12.17
N PRO A 69 9.01 14.22 -12.84
CA PRO A 69 9.15 15.23 -13.90
C PRO A 69 9.80 16.55 -13.42
N THR A 70 9.70 16.85 -12.12
CA THR A 70 10.28 18.06 -11.53
C THR A 70 10.93 17.71 -10.21
N ALA A 71 12.19 18.12 -10.05
CA ALA A 71 12.92 17.99 -8.81
C ALA A 71 12.29 18.84 -7.69
N ARG A 72 12.15 18.28 -6.48
CA ARG A 72 11.53 18.96 -5.35
C ARG A 72 12.01 18.39 -4.00
N SER A 73 12.04 19.23 -2.97
CA SER A 73 12.29 18.89 -1.57
C SER A 73 11.22 19.49 -0.66
N GLY A 74 11.18 19.08 0.61
CA GLY A 74 10.18 19.58 1.58
C GLY A 74 8.78 19.02 1.32
N ILE A 75 8.72 17.79 0.82
CA ILE A 75 7.50 17.15 0.35
C ILE A 75 6.97 16.10 1.33
N ALA A 76 5.68 15.77 1.20
CA ALA A 76 5.04 14.66 1.87
C ALA A 76 4.48 13.67 0.84
N ALA A 77 4.41 12.39 1.20
CA ALA A 77 3.80 11.35 0.39
C ALA A 77 2.74 10.60 1.23
N ALA A 78 1.69 10.12 0.56
CA ALA A 78 0.65 9.30 1.16
C ALA A 78 0.31 8.15 0.21
N SER A 79 0.01 6.98 0.77
CA SER A 79 -0.52 5.84 0.04
C SER A 79 -1.85 5.40 0.66
N SER A 80 -2.73 4.85 -0.17
CA SER A 80 -4.01 4.29 0.26
C SER A 80 -4.22 2.94 -0.40
N ILE A 81 -4.96 2.08 0.29
CA ILE A 81 -5.36 0.77 -0.24
C ILE A 81 -6.71 0.94 -0.93
N VAL A 82 -6.80 0.55 -2.20
CA VAL A 82 -8.07 0.52 -2.91
C VAL A 82 -8.75 -0.82 -2.63
N SER A 83 -9.80 -0.81 -1.81
CA SER A 83 -10.64 -1.99 -1.58
C SER A 83 -11.69 -2.12 -2.69
N SER A 84 -11.55 -3.12 -3.55
CA SER A 84 -12.62 -3.53 -4.45
C SER A 84 -13.71 -4.22 -3.63
N ARG A 85 -14.76 -3.50 -3.24
CA ARG A 85 -16.01 -4.15 -2.82
C ARG A 85 -16.68 -4.71 -4.07
N ARG A 86 -16.56 -6.03 -4.27
CA ARG A 86 -17.43 -6.73 -5.21
C ARG A 86 -18.82 -6.73 -4.59
N SER A 87 -19.70 -5.83 -5.02
CA SER A 87 -21.11 -5.91 -4.62
C SER A 87 -21.63 -7.26 -5.11
N GLY A 88 -21.93 -8.15 -4.18
CA GLY A 88 -22.63 -9.38 -4.49
C GLY A 88 -23.98 -9.01 -5.08
N ARG A 89 -24.26 -9.44 -6.31
CA ARG A 89 -25.65 -9.55 -6.78
C ARG A 89 -26.33 -10.52 -5.83
N ARG A 90 -27.24 -10.02 -5.00
CA ARG A 90 -28.20 -10.84 -4.30
C ARG A 90 -29.08 -11.47 -5.39
N ALA A 91 -28.99 -12.78 -5.57
CA ALA A 91 -30.01 -13.51 -6.30
C ALA A 91 -31.28 -13.44 -5.46
N GLU A 92 -32.31 -12.78 -5.98
CA GLU A 92 -33.65 -12.83 -5.41
C GLU A 92 -34.16 -14.28 -5.52
N PRO A 93 -34.59 -14.93 -4.43
CA PRO A 93 -35.24 -16.24 -4.52
C PRO A 93 -36.59 -16.06 -5.22
N GLY A 94 -36.75 -16.73 -6.37
CA GLY A 94 -38.01 -16.75 -7.12
C GLY A 94 -39.16 -17.26 -6.26
N LEU A 95 -40.23 -16.47 -6.21
CA LEU A 95 -41.52 -16.88 -5.64
C LEU A 95 -42.07 -18.05 -6.47
N ALA A 96 -41.96 -19.27 -5.93
CA ALA A 96 -42.71 -20.42 -6.45
C ALA A 96 -44.20 -20.20 -6.13
N SER A 97 -45.00 -19.99 -7.17
CA SER A 97 -46.46 -19.90 -7.08
C SER A 97 -47.04 -21.26 -6.67
N ALA A 98 -47.82 -21.26 -5.59
CA ALA A 98 -48.38 -22.44 -4.96
C ALA A 98 -49.49 -23.11 -5.80
N ALA A 99 -49.60 -24.42 -5.60
CA ALA A 99 -50.48 -25.38 -6.23
C ALA A 99 -51.95 -24.94 -6.36
N GLY A 100 -52.53 -25.23 -7.53
CA GLY A 100 -53.97 -25.32 -7.73
C GLY A 100 -54.35 -26.79 -7.91
N GLU A 101 -54.85 -27.42 -6.84
CA GLU A 101 -55.65 -28.63 -6.94
C GLU A 101 -56.91 -28.40 -6.10
N GLY A 102 -58.01 -28.10 -6.79
CA GLY A 102 -59.35 -28.07 -6.22
C GLY A 102 -60.15 -29.18 -6.87
N GLU A 103 -60.16 -30.35 -6.25
CA GLU A 103 -61.13 -31.41 -6.54
C GLU A 103 -62.56 -30.88 -6.29
N ARG A 104 -63.42 -30.96 -7.31
CA ARG A 104 -64.87 -30.91 -7.11
C ARG A 104 -65.47 -32.26 -7.45
N SER A 105 -65.97 -32.89 -6.40
CA SER A 105 -66.73 -34.14 -6.40
C SER A 105 -68.19 -33.91 -6.84
N SER A 106 -68.71 -34.92 -7.55
CA SER A 106 -70.08 -35.45 -7.53
C SER A 106 -71.26 -34.58 -7.99
N GLY A 107 -72.13 -35.15 -8.85
CA GLY A 107 -73.50 -34.67 -8.99
C GLY A 107 -74.21 -35.02 -10.31
N ILE A 108 -74.73 -36.23 -10.37
CA ILE A 108 -75.62 -36.85 -11.37
C ILE A 108 -76.86 -36.00 -11.71
N ARG A 109 -77.18 -35.78 -13.00
CA ARG A 109 -78.39 -36.22 -13.73
C ARG A 109 -78.48 -35.58 -15.12
#